data_AF-A0AA43JAF4-F1
#
_entry.id   AF-A0AA43JAF4-F1
#
_cell.length_a   1.000
_cell.length_b   1.000
_cell.length_c   1.000
_cell.angle_alpha   90.00
_cell.angle_beta   90.00
_cell.angle_gamma   90.00
#
_symmetry.space_group_name_H-M   'P 1'
#
loop_
_entity.id
_entity.type
_entity.pdbx_description
1 polymer ?
#
loop_
_entity_poly.entity_id
_entity_poly.type
_entity_poly.pdbx_seq_one_letter_code
_entity_poly.pdbx_strand_id
1 'polypeptide(L)'
;MSAWGVARATQDIDLAVALGTSDPQALATHLGAAYESGGIDDPLRGVFRLSLKCEGQEVPVQLIVLPSKLAAITFNGVETLNVFGRLVPVVNWQALVLLKLYAGGPVDLQDARSIVAVRKPNGIDRESLIAQADVLGLAQEVRILLESSV
;
A
#
# COMPACT_ATOMS: atom_id res chain seq x y z
N MET A 1 6.51 1.23 -2.99
CA MET A 1 7.96 1.12 -2.73
C MET A 1 8.74 2.11 -3.59
N SER A 2 8.73 1.94 -4.91
CA SER A 2 9.52 2.77 -5.86
C SER A 2 9.16 4.27 -5.88
N ALA A 3 7.98 4.65 -5.42
CA ALA A 3 7.55 6.05 -5.35
C ALA A 3 8.17 6.84 -4.18
N TRP A 4 8.51 6.18 -3.08
CA TRP A 4 8.84 6.86 -1.82
C TRP A 4 10.13 6.39 -1.13
N GLY A 5 10.64 5.21 -1.50
CA GLY A 5 11.88 4.62 -0.98
C GLY A 5 12.87 4.33 -2.11
N VAL A 6 13.79 3.40 -1.85
CA VAL A 6 14.74 2.94 -2.89
C VAL A 6 14.00 2.06 -3.89
N ALA A 7 14.08 2.43 -5.16
CA ALA A 7 13.51 1.63 -6.24
C ALA A 7 14.20 0.26 -6.31
N ARG A 8 13.40 -0.78 -6.44
CA ARG A 8 13.83 -2.14 -6.76
C ARG A 8 12.94 -2.68 -7.85
N ALA A 9 13.42 -3.69 -8.57
CA ALA A 9 12.64 -4.35 -9.61
C ALA A 9 11.35 -4.92 -8.99
N THR A 10 10.23 -4.24 -9.22
CA THR A 10 8.88 -4.74 -8.96
C THR A 10 8.39 -5.35 -10.26
N GLN A 11 7.93 -6.60 -10.21
CA GLN A 11 7.44 -7.30 -11.40
C GLN A 11 5.92 -7.24 -11.50
N ASP A 12 5.26 -6.57 -10.56
CA ASP A 12 3.83 -6.47 -10.37
C ASP A 12 3.38 -5.04 -10.09
N ILE A 13 2.08 -4.79 -10.27
CA ILE A 13 1.40 -3.53 -9.97
C ILE A 13 0.32 -3.78 -8.92
N ASP A 14 0.45 -3.15 -7.77
CA ASP A 14 -0.55 -3.17 -6.71
C ASP A 14 -1.37 -1.89 -6.71
N LEU A 15 -2.70 -2.03 -6.71
CA LEU A 15 -3.64 -0.92 -6.66
C LEU A 15 -4.61 -1.11 -5.49
N ALA A 16 -4.69 -0.15 -4.59
CA ALA A 16 -5.76 -0.13 -3.59
C ALA A 16 -7.07 0.33 -4.24
N VAL A 17 -8.17 -0.40 -4.00
CA VAL A 17 -9.50 -0.08 -4.55
C VAL A 17 -10.54 0.15 -3.45
N ALA A 18 -11.34 1.20 -3.61
CA ALA A 18 -12.52 1.46 -2.80
C ALA A 18 -13.77 0.94 -3.54
N LEU A 19 -14.23 -0.26 -3.19
CA LEU A 19 -15.38 -0.89 -3.87
C LEU A 19 -16.73 -0.24 -3.53
N GLY A 20 -16.84 0.45 -2.39
CA GLY A 20 -18.10 0.96 -1.89
C GLY A 20 -19.11 -0.17 -1.67
N THR A 21 -20.27 -0.07 -2.31
CA THR A 21 -21.34 -1.09 -2.29
C THR A 21 -21.33 -1.99 -3.52
N SER A 22 -20.30 -1.92 -4.36
CA SER A 22 -20.22 -2.71 -5.59
C SER A 22 -20.04 -4.19 -5.27
N ASP A 23 -20.67 -5.07 -6.05
CA ASP A 23 -20.44 -6.52 -5.97
C ASP A 23 -19.03 -6.86 -6.50
N PRO A 24 -18.14 -7.42 -5.65
CA PRO A 24 -16.81 -7.83 -6.09
C PRO A 24 -16.86 -8.83 -7.24
N GLN A 25 -17.84 -9.74 -7.26
CA GLN A 25 -17.89 -10.76 -8.30
C GLN A 25 -18.22 -10.17 -9.67
N ALA A 26 -19.17 -9.23 -9.72
CA ALA A 26 -19.50 -8.50 -10.94
C ALA A 26 -18.30 -7.71 -11.49
N LEU A 27 -17.53 -7.05 -10.61
CA LEU A 27 -16.32 -6.35 -11.02
C LEU A 27 -15.25 -7.32 -11.55
N ALA A 28 -15.06 -8.46 -10.89
CA ALA A 28 -14.11 -9.49 -11.32
C ALA A 28 -14.42 -9.97 -12.73
N THR A 29 -15.70 -10.27 -13.01
CA THR A 29 -16.15 -10.66 -14.34
C THR A 29 -15.92 -9.55 -15.36
N HIS A 30 -16.21 -8.29 -15.03
CA HIS A 30 -16.00 -7.16 -15.93
C HIS A 30 -14.52 -6.98 -16.30
N LEU A 31 -13.62 -7.15 -15.33
CA LEU A 31 -12.18 -7.01 -15.52
C LEU A 31 -11.52 -8.25 -16.13
N GLY A 32 -12.23 -9.36 -16.26
CA GLY A 32 -11.62 -10.66 -16.57
C GLY A 32 -10.62 -11.10 -15.50
N ALA A 33 -10.84 -10.71 -14.24
CA ALA A 33 -9.97 -10.98 -13.11
C ALA A 33 -10.47 -12.18 -12.29
N ALA A 34 -9.56 -12.86 -11.60
CA ALA A 34 -9.90 -13.79 -10.52
C ALA A 34 -10.07 -12.99 -9.22
N TYR A 35 -11.21 -13.12 -8.54
CA TYR A 35 -11.43 -12.52 -7.22
C TYR A 35 -11.31 -13.58 -6.13
N GLU A 36 -10.53 -13.25 -5.11
CA GLU A 36 -10.37 -14.04 -3.89
C GLU A 36 -10.83 -13.18 -2.71
N SER A 37 -11.87 -13.64 -2.01
CA SER A 37 -12.32 -12.96 -0.80
C SER A 37 -11.35 -13.24 0.34
N GLY A 38 -10.99 -12.19 1.07
CA GLY A 38 -10.26 -12.34 2.31
C GLY A 38 -11.14 -12.96 3.40
N GLY A 39 -10.50 -13.74 4.27
CA GLY A 39 -11.12 -14.26 5.48
C GLY A 39 -11.37 -13.18 6.55
N ILE A 40 -11.84 -13.60 7.72
CA ILE A 40 -12.02 -12.71 8.89
C ILE A 40 -10.65 -12.19 9.38
N ASP A 41 -9.65 -13.07 9.37
CA ASP A 41 -8.28 -12.79 9.84
C ASP A 41 -7.34 -12.37 8.70
N ASP A 42 -7.86 -12.26 7.47
CA ASP A 42 -7.03 -11.84 6.35
C ASP A 42 -6.73 -10.34 6.46
N PRO A 43 -5.45 -9.94 6.46
CA PRO A 43 -5.07 -8.53 6.47
C PRO A 43 -5.64 -7.75 5.26
N LEU A 44 -6.00 -8.45 4.20
CA LEU A 44 -6.72 -7.94 3.03
C LEU A 44 -8.18 -8.42 3.08
N ARG A 45 -9.13 -7.58 2.66
CA ARG A 45 -10.55 -7.98 2.57
C ARG A 45 -10.88 -8.75 1.30
N GLY A 46 -10.00 -8.67 0.32
CA GLY A 46 -10.09 -9.39 -0.93
C GLY A 46 -9.12 -8.84 -1.95
N VAL A 47 -8.80 -9.66 -2.93
CA VAL A 47 -7.87 -9.30 -4.00
C VAL A 47 -8.41 -9.74 -5.35
N PHE A 48 -8.32 -8.86 -6.33
CA PHE A 48 -8.52 -9.17 -7.73
C PHE A 48 -7.15 -9.40 -8.36
N ARG A 49 -6.97 -10.52 -9.05
CA ARG A 49 -5.75 -10.86 -9.75
C ARG A 49 -6.04 -10.87 -11.25
N LEU A 50 -5.28 -10.08 -12.01
CA LEU A 50 -5.33 -10.02 -13.46
C LEU A 50 -3.94 -9.78 -14.03
N SER A 51 -3.78 -9.97 -15.34
CA SER A 51 -2.52 -9.68 -16.04
C SER A 51 -2.81 -8.74 -17.20
N LEU A 52 -2.01 -7.68 -17.32
CA LEU A 52 -2.02 -6.81 -18.48
C LEU A 52 -0.96 -7.27 -19.48
N LYS A 53 -1.31 -7.26 -20.77
CA LYS A 53 -0.32 -7.48 -21.84
C LYS A 53 0.26 -6.14 -22.27
N CYS A 54 1.56 -5.96 -22.09
CA CYS A 54 2.30 -4.77 -22.51
C CYS A 54 3.50 -5.21 -23.33
N GLU A 55 3.59 -4.80 -24.60
CA GLU A 55 4.72 -5.09 -25.49
C GLU A 55 5.12 -6.59 -25.54
N GLY A 56 4.14 -7.48 -25.46
CA GLY A 56 4.36 -8.94 -25.47
C GLY A 56 4.77 -9.53 -24.12
N GLN A 57 4.91 -8.72 -23.06
CA GLN A 57 5.12 -9.16 -21.69
C GLN A 57 3.80 -9.16 -20.90
N GLU A 58 3.65 -10.13 -20.00
CA GLU A 58 2.56 -10.13 -19.03
C GLU A 58 3.01 -9.41 -17.76
N VAL A 59 2.22 -8.42 -17.34
CA VAL A 59 2.42 -7.66 -16.11
C VAL A 59 1.30 -8.03 -15.13
N PRO A 60 1.60 -8.77 -14.06
CA PRO A 60 0.66 -9.03 -12.98
C PRO A 60 0.15 -7.74 -12.36
N VAL A 61 -1.17 -7.66 -12.17
CA VAL A 61 -1.84 -6.57 -11.48
C VAL A 61 -2.71 -7.15 -10.37
N GLN A 62 -2.64 -6.51 -9.20
CA GLN A 62 -3.49 -6.83 -8.06
C GLN A 62 -4.34 -5.61 -7.72
N LEU A 63 -5.66 -5.78 -7.62
CA LEU A 63 -6.54 -4.79 -7.01
C LEU A 63 -6.87 -5.25 -5.60
N ILE A 64 -6.49 -4.46 -4.60
CA ILE A 64 -6.54 -4.83 -3.20
C ILE A 64 -7.67 -4.09 -2.52
N VAL A 65 -8.59 -4.85 -1.92
CA VAL A 65 -9.66 -4.32 -1.07
C VAL A 65 -9.14 -4.32 0.37
N LEU A 66 -9.08 -3.14 0.98
CA LEU A 66 -8.56 -2.98 2.34
C LEU A 66 -9.68 -2.98 3.38
N PRO A 67 -9.41 -3.46 4.62
CA PRO A 67 -10.29 -3.24 5.76
C PRO A 67 -10.54 -1.74 5.99
N SER A 68 -11.71 -1.37 6.53
CA SER A 68 -12.15 0.04 6.64
C SER A 68 -11.12 0.96 7.30
N LYS A 69 -10.43 0.50 8.36
CA LYS A 69 -9.38 1.28 9.03
C LYS A 69 -8.17 1.54 8.12
N LEU A 70 -7.70 0.51 7.41
CA LEU A 70 -6.58 0.64 6.47
C LEU A 70 -6.96 1.44 5.23
N ALA A 71 -8.19 1.26 4.73
CA ALA A 71 -8.72 2.05 3.62
C ALA A 71 -8.75 3.55 3.98
N ALA A 72 -9.25 3.90 5.17
CA ALA A 72 -9.28 5.29 5.63
C ALA A 72 -7.88 5.91 5.66
N ILE A 73 -6.87 5.20 6.17
CA ILE A 73 -5.48 5.68 6.20
C ILE A 73 -4.87 5.75 4.80
N THR A 74 -5.13 4.75 3.96
CA THR A 74 -4.53 4.59 2.63
C THR A 74 -5.05 5.63 1.65
N PHE A 75 -6.35 5.93 1.69
CA PHE A 75 -6.97 6.91 0.81
C PHE A 75 -6.93 8.34 1.39
N ASN A 76 -6.55 8.51 2.65
CA ASN A 76 -6.30 9.84 3.20
C ASN A 76 -4.99 10.41 2.61
N GLY A 77 -5.06 11.62 2.07
CA GLY A 77 -3.88 12.31 1.57
C GLY A 77 -3.20 11.64 0.37
N VAL A 78 -3.94 10.92 -0.48
CA VAL A 78 -3.42 10.41 -1.77
C VAL A 78 -2.69 11.53 -2.52
N GLU A 79 -1.45 11.26 -2.91
CA GLU A 79 -0.62 12.20 -3.63
C GLU A 79 -0.66 11.90 -5.13
N THR A 80 -0.40 12.90 -5.97
CA THR A 80 -0.31 12.71 -7.42
C THR A 80 1.14 12.85 -7.85
N LEU A 81 1.72 11.80 -8.42
CA LEU A 81 3.09 11.80 -8.93
C LEU A 81 3.11 11.80 -10.45
N ASN A 82 4.11 12.47 -11.03
CA ASN A 82 4.37 12.40 -12.46
C ASN A 82 5.27 11.20 -12.77
N VAL A 83 4.70 10.19 -13.42
CA VAL A 83 5.39 8.97 -13.87
C VAL A 83 5.36 8.95 -15.39
N PHE A 84 6.53 9.10 -16.03
CA PHE A 84 6.67 9.14 -17.49
C PHE A 84 5.71 10.12 -18.19
N GLY A 85 5.50 11.31 -17.62
CA GLY A 85 4.62 12.34 -18.17
C GLY A 85 3.13 12.12 -17.87
N ARG A 86 2.79 11.11 -17.07
CA ARG A 86 1.41 10.83 -16.63
C ARG A 86 1.26 11.10 -15.15
N LEU A 87 0.16 11.74 -14.78
CA LEU A 87 -0.22 11.95 -13.39
C LEU A 87 -0.86 10.67 -12.85
N VAL A 88 -0.22 10.07 -11.85
CA VAL A 88 -0.64 8.81 -11.24
C VAL A 88 -0.96 9.06 -9.76
N PRO A 89 -2.15 8.68 -9.26
CA PRO A 89 -2.45 8.73 -7.84
C PRO A 89 -1.63 7.66 -7.10
N VAL A 90 -0.96 8.05 -6.03
CA VAL A 90 -0.12 7.18 -5.22
C VAL A 90 -0.47 7.40 -3.76
N VAL A 91 -0.59 6.29 -3.02
CA VAL A 91 -0.74 6.31 -1.56
C VAL A 91 0.41 7.12 -0.96
N ASN A 92 0.12 8.02 -0.02
CA ASN A 92 1.15 8.82 0.62
C ASN A 92 2.20 7.94 1.33
N TRP A 93 3.38 8.49 1.58
CA TRP A 93 4.49 7.71 2.12
C TRP A 93 4.22 7.17 3.55
N GLN A 94 3.47 7.88 4.39
CA GLN A 94 3.14 7.46 5.76
C GLN A 94 2.23 6.23 5.74
N ALA A 95 1.14 6.31 4.98
CA ALA A 95 0.22 5.21 4.78
C ALA A 95 0.95 3.99 4.17
N LEU A 96 1.87 4.19 3.23
CA LEU A 96 2.66 3.09 2.68
C LEU A 96 3.56 2.42 3.74
N VAL A 97 4.19 3.18 4.63
CA VAL A 97 4.96 2.62 5.76
C VAL A 97 4.05 1.78 6.65
N LEU A 98 2.85 2.27 6.98
CA LEU A 98 1.90 1.56 7.83
C LEU A 98 1.40 0.28 7.18
N LEU A 99 1.06 0.31 5.88
CA LEU A 99 0.67 -0.89 5.11
C LEU A 99 1.78 -1.96 5.16
N LYS A 100 3.04 -1.53 5.04
CA LYS A 100 4.19 -2.43 5.09
C LYS A 100 4.39 -3.05 6.47
N LEU A 101 4.33 -2.25 7.53
CA LEU A 101 4.41 -2.78 8.90
C LEU A 101 3.24 -3.70 9.23
N TYR A 102 2.04 -3.39 8.73
CA TYR A 102 0.87 -4.24 8.93
C TYR A 102 1.00 -5.60 8.25
N ALA A 103 1.62 -5.66 7.05
CA ALA A 103 1.90 -6.93 6.37
C ALA A 103 2.92 -7.80 7.13
N GLY A 104 3.84 -7.19 7.89
CA GLY A 104 4.69 -7.86 8.87
C GLY A 104 5.83 -8.73 8.30
N GLY A 105 5.99 -8.80 6.97
CA GLY A 105 7.06 -9.57 6.35
C GLY A 105 8.45 -8.95 6.58
N PRO A 106 9.54 -9.75 6.60
CA PRO A 106 10.91 -9.22 6.70
C PRO A 106 11.25 -8.23 5.59
N VAL A 107 10.74 -8.49 4.39
CA VAL A 107 10.88 -7.61 3.22
C VAL A 107 10.11 -6.32 3.43
N ASP A 108 8.90 -6.39 3.99
CA ASP A 108 8.07 -5.22 4.25
C ASP A 108 8.67 -4.31 5.33
N LEU A 109 9.28 -4.89 6.36
CA LEU A 109 10.03 -4.12 7.35
C LEU A 109 11.21 -3.38 6.71
N GLN A 110 11.95 -4.03 5.81
CA GLN A 110 13.07 -3.40 5.11
C GLN A 110 12.59 -2.27 4.18
N ASP A 111 11.46 -2.46 3.51
CA ASP A 111 10.81 -1.46 2.68
C ASP A 111 10.39 -0.23 3.49
N ALA A 112 9.76 -0.44 4.65
CA ALA A 112 9.37 0.63 5.58
C ALA A 112 10.59 1.43 6.05
N ARG A 113 11.69 0.74 6.41
CA ARG A 113 12.98 1.39 6.78
C ARG A 113 13.52 2.23 5.64
N SER A 114 13.52 1.70 4.42
CA SER A 114 14.01 2.42 3.24
C SER A 114 13.22 3.71 3.00
N ILE A 115 11.89 3.66 3.11
CA ILE A 115 11.03 4.84 2.94
C ILE A 115 11.36 5.88 4.01
N VAL A 116 11.41 5.51 5.29
CA VAL A 116 11.72 6.47 6.38
C VAL A 116 13.11 7.10 6.20
N ALA A 117 14.12 6.31 5.82
CA ALA A 117 15.48 6.80 5.58
C ALA A 117 15.57 7.81 4.42
N VAL A 118 14.77 7.61 3.35
CA VAL A 118 14.71 8.53 2.21
C VAL A 118 13.92 9.78 2.57
N ARG A 119 12.77 9.63 3.24
CA ARG A 119 11.86 10.73 3.56
C ARG A 119 12.37 11.63 4.68
N LYS A 120 13.18 11.10 5.61
CA LYS A 120 13.75 11.82 6.76
C LYS A 120 12.69 12.64 7.51
N PRO A 121 11.66 12.00 8.08
CA PRO A 121 10.52 12.70 8.67
C PRO A 121 10.95 13.60 9.83
N ASN A 122 10.41 14.83 9.83
CA ASN A 122 10.59 15.79 10.91
C ASN A 122 9.72 15.43 12.14
N GLY A 123 9.73 16.26 13.19
CA GLY A 123 8.94 16.00 14.41
C GLY A 123 7.45 15.85 14.14
N ILE A 124 6.87 16.73 13.32
CA ILE A 124 5.44 16.72 12.97
C ILE A 124 5.09 15.47 12.16
N ASP A 125 5.94 15.10 11.20
CA ASP A 125 5.75 13.90 10.38
C ASP A 125 5.78 12.63 11.25
N ARG A 126 6.69 12.57 12.22
CA ARG A 126 6.83 11.45 13.16
C ARG A 126 5.60 11.33 14.07
N GLU A 127 5.14 12.44 14.64
CA GLU A 127 3.94 12.48 15.48
C GLU A 127 2.70 12.04 14.69
N SER A 128 2.53 12.54 13.47
CA SER A 128 1.44 12.14 12.57
C SER A 128 1.49 10.64 12.26
N LEU A 129 2.67 10.10 11.92
CA LEU A 129 2.83 8.68 11.62
C LEU A 129 2.51 7.80 12.83
N ILE A 130 2.95 8.17 14.03
CA ILE A 130 2.65 7.45 15.27
C ILE A 130 1.15 7.49 15.58
N ALA A 131 0.50 8.66 15.43
CA ALA A 131 -0.94 8.79 15.67
C ALA A 131 -1.77 7.89 14.73
N GLN A 132 -1.39 7.82 13.45
CA GLN A 132 -2.03 6.92 12.49
C GLN A 132 -1.76 5.44 12.82
N ALA A 133 -0.54 5.12 13.29
CA ALA A 133 -0.17 3.77 13.69
C ALA A 133 -0.97 3.26 14.90
N ASP A 134 -1.30 4.14 15.84
CA ASP A 134 -2.07 3.82 17.04
C ASP A 134 -3.47 3.28 16.69
N VAL A 135 -4.12 3.85 15.69
CA VAL A 135 -5.43 3.39 15.16
C VAL A 135 -5.39 1.94 14.67
N LEU A 136 -4.20 1.51 14.20
CA LEU A 136 -3.92 0.17 13.69
C LEU A 136 -3.30 -0.77 14.72
N GLY A 137 -2.97 -0.28 15.92
CA GLY A 137 -2.23 -1.05 16.93
C GLY A 137 -0.75 -1.27 16.58
N LEU A 138 -0.17 -0.43 15.71
CA LEU A 138 1.22 -0.53 15.23
C LEU A 138 2.16 0.53 15.83
N ALA A 139 1.72 1.21 16.90
CA ALA A 139 2.44 2.36 17.44
C ALA A 139 3.85 1.99 17.94
N GLN A 140 4.03 0.79 18.49
CA GLN A 140 5.32 0.35 19.00
C GLN A 140 6.31 0.04 17.87
N GLU A 141 5.83 -0.62 16.82
CA GLU A 141 6.58 -0.96 15.61
C GLU A 141 7.08 0.30 14.91
N VAL A 142 6.23 1.33 14.82
CA VAL A 142 6.61 2.63 14.26
C VAL A 142 7.65 3.34 15.12
N ARG A 143 7.56 3.30 16.46
CA ARG A 143 8.59 3.90 17.33
C ARG A 143 9.95 3.25 17.11
N ILE A 144 9.99 1.91 17.12
CA ILE A 144 11.22 1.13 16.86
C ILE A 144 11.79 1.48 15.48
N LEU A 145 10.93 1.59 14.46
CA LEU A 145 11.33 1.97 13.11
C LEU A 145 11.99 3.35 13.07
N LEU A 146 11.39 4.34 13.74
CA LEU A 146 11.87 5.72 13.75
C LEU A 146 13.15 5.92 14.57
N GLU A 147 13.34 5.14 15.64
CA GLU A 147 14.56 5.12 16.45
C GLU A 147 15.74 4.50 15.70
N SER A 148 15.48 3.44 14.93
CA SER A 148 16.49 2.73 14.14
C SER A 148 16.95 3.48 12.89
N SER A 149 16.30 4.61 12.58
CA SER A 149 16.55 5.42 11.37
C SER A 149 17.29 6.74 11.67
N VAL A 150 17.79 6.91 12.89
CA VAL A 150 18.62 8.05 13.35
C VAL A 150 20.09 7.73 13.18
#